data_AF-A0A1E4I245-F1
#
_entry.id   AF-A0A1E4I245-F1
#
_cell.length_a   1.000
_cell.length_b   1.000
_cell.length_c   1.000
_cell.angle_alpha   90.00
_cell.angle_beta   90.00
_cell.angle_gamma   90.00
#
_symmetry.space_group_name_H-M   'P 1'
#
loop_
_entity.id
_entity.type
_entity.pdbx_description
1 polymer ?
#
loop_
_entity_poly.entity_id
_entity_poly.type
_entity_poly.pdbx_seq_one_letter_code
_entity_poly.pdbx_strand_id
1 'polypeptide(L)'
;MAWNHRYTQTPPTEERIHVERVPVEGLTCPNCGSDDIRRYPIANHLGPRIATTCQKCLTSLKVERATEADNWPPFRSVTYDWPASPGERAARDALLRELSDNS
;
A
#
# COMPACT_ATOMS: atom_id res chain seq x y z
N MET A 1 -8.78 14.91 26.96
CA MET A 1 -8.42 13.96 25.87
C MET A 1 -9.70 13.38 25.30
N ALA A 2 -10.22 13.94 24.21
CA ALA A 2 -11.52 13.57 23.64
C ALA A 2 -11.32 12.51 22.54
N TRP A 3 -11.61 11.25 22.88
CA TRP A 3 -11.42 10.08 22.03
C TRP A 3 -12.62 9.77 21.10
N ASN A 4 -13.66 10.62 21.05
CA ASN A 4 -15.00 10.18 20.59
C ASN A 4 -15.57 10.89 19.35
N HIS A 5 -14.76 11.50 18.47
CA HIS A 5 -15.30 12.28 17.32
C HIS A 5 -14.97 11.75 15.91
N ARG A 6 -14.40 10.54 15.73
CA ARG A 6 -13.87 10.13 14.41
C ARG A 6 -14.31 8.76 13.87
N TYR A 7 -15.56 8.34 14.08
CA TYR A 7 -16.11 7.18 13.36
C TYR A 7 -17.57 7.41 12.94
N THR A 8 -17.80 8.41 12.10
CA THR A 8 -19.01 8.49 11.28
C THR A 8 -18.59 8.44 9.82
N GLN A 9 -18.20 7.26 9.34
CA GLN A 9 -18.09 7.06 7.89
C GLN A 9 -19.49 6.96 7.34
N THR A 10 -19.86 7.94 6.53
CA THR A 10 -21.09 7.89 5.76
C THR A 10 -20.96 6.71 4.78
N PRO A 11 -22.00 5.87 4.63
CA PRO A 11 -21.97 4.79 3.66
C PRO A 11 -21.64 5.36 2.26
N PRO A 12 -20.89 4.62 1.43
CA PRO A 12 -20.58 5.07 0.08
C PRO A 12 -21.88 5.33 -0.68
N THR A 13 -21.96 6.48 -1.34
CA THR A 13 -23.13 6.89 -2.14
C THR A 13 -22.98 6.50 -3.61
N GLU A 14 -21.76 6.20 -4.04
CA GLU A 14 -21.46 5.75 -5.39
C GLU A 14 -21.65 4.23 -5.52
N GLU A 15 -22.16 3.78 -6.67
CA GLU A 15 -22.35 2.35 -6.97
C GLU A 15 -21.01 1.59 -7.04
N ARG A 16 -19.91 2.28 -7.37
CA ARG A 16 -18.59 1.68 -7.57
C ARG A 16 -17.53 2.37 -6.73
N ILE A 17 -16.60 1.56 -6.24
CA ILE A 17 -15.38 2.06 -5.59
C ILE A 17 -14.29 2.11 -6.64
N HIS A 18 -13.62 3.26 -6.73
CA HIS A 18 -12.45 3.43 -7.58
C HIS A 18 -11.23 3.79 -6.74
N VAL A 19 -10.06 3.51 -7.29
CA VAL A 19 -8.77 3.87 -6.68
C VAL A 19 -8.06 4.80 -7.64
N GLU A 20 -7.63 5.94 -7.13
CA GLU A 20 -6.79 6.86 -7.89
C GLU A 20 -5.36 6.30 -7.97
N ARG A 21 -4.81 6.29 -9.20
CA ARG A 21 -3.43 5.89 -9.49
C ARG A 21 -2.60 7.13 -9.79
N VAL A 22 -1.87 7.59 -8.79
CA VAL A 22 -1.09 8.82 -8.86
C VAL A 22 0.21 8.57 -9.65
N PRO A 23 0.52 9.33 -10.71
CA PRO A 23 1.79 9.21 -11.40
C PRO A 23 2.99 9.51 -10.51
N VAL A 24 4.07 8.77 -10.72
CA VAL A 24 5.36 8.98 -10.04
C VAL A 24 6.37 9.46 -11.07
N GLU A 25 6.70 10.75 -11.00
CA GLU A 25 7.66 11.38 -11.92
C GLU A 25 9.10 10.95 -11.65
N GLY A 26 9.93 10.97 -12.69
CA GLY A 26 11.37 10.71 -12.59
C GLY A 26 11.75 9.24 -12.37
N LEU A 27 10.80 8.31 -12.46
CA LEU A 27 11.06 6.88 -12.28
C LEU A 27 10.81 6.10 -13.57
N THR A 28 11.72 5.18 -13.88
CA THR A 28 11.62 4.28 -15.04
C THR A 28 11.61 2.84 -14.57
N CYS A 29 10.77 2.01 -15.18
CA CYS A 29 10.70 0.59 -14.89
C CYS A 29 12.01 -0.11 -15.29
N PRO A 30 12.71 -0.79 -14.37
CA PRO A 30 13.95 -1.51 -14.69
C PRO A 30 13.71 -2.75 -15.55
N ASN A 31 12.47 -3.27 -15.58
CA ASN A 31 12.12 -4.47 -16.35
C ASN A 31 11.76 -4.18 -17.82
N CYS A 32 11.02 -3.10 -18.10
CA CYS A 32 10.54 -2.81 -19.45
C CYS A 32 10.88 -1.42 -20.00
N GLY A 33 11.59 -0.59 -19.22
CA GLY A 33 12.00 0.75 -19.62
C GLY A 33 10.88 1.81 -19.69
N SER A 34 9.65 1.47 -19.30
CA SER A 34 8.54 2.44 -19.31
C SER A 34 8.58 3.41 -18.13
N ASP A 35 8.17 4.63 -18.38
CA ASP A 35 7.96 5.73 -17.42
C ASP A 35 6.52 5.81 -16.87
N ASP A 36 5.59 4.95 -17.34
CA ASP A 36 4.22 4.91 -16.83
C ASP A 36 4.17 4.18 -15.48
N ILE A 37 4.65 4.88 -14.45
CA ILE A 37 4.72 4.40 -13.08
C ILE A 37 3.63 5.08 -12.25
N ARG A 38 2.88 4.27 -11.48
CA ARG A 38 1.81 4.76 -10.61
C ARG A 38 1.97 4.26 -9.18
N ARG A 39 1.57 5.12 -8.25
CA ARG A 39 1.45 4.86 -6.82
C ARG A 39 -0.02 4.82 -6.43
N TYR A 40 -0.46 3.78 -5.73
CA TYR A 40 -1.85 3.64 -5.31
C TYR A 40 -2.04 2.66 -4.13
N PRO A 41 -3.16 2.80 -3.39
CA PRO A 41 -3.51 1.87 -2.33
C PRO A 41 -3.86 0.48 -2.88
N ILE A 42 -3.42 -0.54 -2.15
CA ILE A 42 -3.78 -1.93 -2.37
C ILE A 42 -4.23 -2.58 -1.07
N ALA A 43 -5.15 -3.52 -1.17
CA ALA A 43 -5.44 -4.48 -0.11
C ALA A 43 -4.55 -5.72 -0.33
N ASN A 44 -3.75 -6.08 0.66
CA ASN A 44 -2.97 -7.31 0.60
C ASN A 44 -3.14 -8.14 1.89
N HIS A 45 -2.58 -9.36 1.90
CA HIS A 45 -2.70 -10.28 3.03
C HIS A 45 -1.99 -9.80 4.31
N LEU A 46 -1.07 -8.83 4.21
CA LEU A 46 -0.41 -8.16 5.34
C LEU A 46 -1.15 -6.88 5.79
N GLY A 47 -2.31 -6.60 5.18
CA GLY A 47 -3.15 -5.45 5.42
C GLY A 47 -3.03 -4.34 4.35
N PRO A 48 -3.52 -3.13 4.67
CA PRO A 48 -3.44 -1.99 3.76
C PRO A 48 -1.99 -1.62 3.43
N ARG A 49 -1.67 -1.49 2.15
CA ARG A 49 -0.36 -1.05 1.66
C ARG A 49 -0.51 -0.03 0.53
N ILE A 50 0.57 0.68 0.26
CA ILE A 50 0.75 1.44 -0.96
C ILE A 50 1.71 0.68 -1.86
N ALA A 51 1.33 0.51 -3.13
CA ALA A 51 2.17 -0.08 -4.15
C ALA A 51 2.61 0.99 -5.14
N THR A 52 3.86 0.91 -5.58
CA THR A 52 4.38 1.63 -6.74
C THR A 52 4.66 0.62 -7.83
N THR A 53 3.96 0.70 -8.96
CA THR A 53 3.99 -0.31 -10.02
C THR A 53 4.08 0.31 -11.41
N CYS A 54 4.77 -0.38 -12.32
CA CYS A 54 4.72 -0.05 -13.75
C CYS A 54 3.38 -0.48 -14.34
N GLN A 55 2.66 0.43 -15.01
CA GLN A 55 1.36 0.10 -15.58
C GLN A 55 1.48 -0.68 -16.90
N LYS A 56 2.64 -0.63 -17.55
CA LYS A 56 2.88 -1.34 -18.81
C LYS A 56 3.13 -2.83 -18.62
N CYS A 57 4.02 -3.20 -17.69
CA CYS A 57 4.42 -4.60 -17.47
C CYS A 57 4.04 -5.15 -16.09
N LEU A 58 3.39 -4.35 -15.24
CA LEU A 58 2.92 -4.72 -13.90
C LEU A 58 4.03 -5.09 -12.90
N THR A 59 5.29 -4.84 -13.22
CA THR A 59 6.39 -5.01 -12.26
C THR A 59 6.15 -4.12 -11.05
N SER A 60 6.16 -4.74 -9.87
CA SER A 60 6.13 -4.05 -8.58
C SER A 60 7.51 -3.46 -8.28
N LEU A 61 7.56 -2.14 -8.07
CA LEU A 61 8.80 -1.42 -7.77
C LEU A 61 8.99 -1.23 -6.26
N LYS A 62 7.88 -1.03 -5.53
CA LYS A 62 7.89 -0.84 -4.08
C LYS A 62 6.52 -1.18 -3.49
N VAL A 63 6.53 -1.77 -2.30
CA VAL A 63 5.34 -1.95 -1.47
C VAL A 63 5.64 -1.48 -0.05
N GLU A 64 4.86 -0.54 0.46
CA GLU A 64 5.09 0.07 1.77
C GLU A 64 3.81 0.21 2.59
N ARG A 65 3.97 0.38 3.91
CA ARG A 65 2.84 0.73 4.78
C ARG A 65 2.32 2.10 4.39
N ALA A 66 1.01 2.25 4.41
CA ALA A 66 0.40 3.55 4.17
C ALA A 66 0.74 4.54 5.29
N THR A 67 0.87 5.79 4.92
CA THR A 67 1.04 6.92 5.84
C THR A 67 -0.30 7.59 6.09
N GLU A 68 -0.37 8.54 7.03
CA GLU A 68 -1.59 9.30 7.27
C GLU A 68 -2.05 10.11 6.04
N ALA A 69 -1.10 10.58 5.23
CA ALA A 69 -1.38 11.32 4.00
C ALA A 69 -2.04 10.45 2.90
N ASP A 70 -1.90 9.13 2.99
CA ASP A 70 -2.43 8.22 1.98
C ASP A 70 -3.94 7.98 2.14
N ASN A 71 -4.52 8.33 3.30
CA ASN A 71 -5.93 8.09 3.62
C ASN A 71 -6.35 6.62 3.34
N TRP A 72 -5.43 5.67 3.55
CA TRP A 72 -5.61 4.24 3.33
C TRP A 72 -5.06 3.46 4.54
N PRO A 73 -5.83 2.54 5.15
CA PRO A 73 -7.25 2.31 4.93
C PRO A 73 -8.09 3.57 5.23
N PRO A 74 -9.28 3.72 4.63
CA PRO A 74 -10.12 4.92 4.83
C PRO A 74 -10.55 5.09 6.30
N PHE A 75 -10.38 4.06 7.12
CA PHE A 75 -10.46 4.10 8.58
C PHE A 75 -9.12 3.72 9.19
N ARG A 76 -8.48 4.61 9.96
CA ARG A 76 -7.34 4.20 10.78
C ARG A 76 -7.85 3.31 11.91
N SER A 77 -7.49 2.03 11.94
CA SER A 77 -7.87 1.16 13.06
C SER A 77 -7.14 1.58 14.34
N VAL A 78 -7.73 1.33 15.52
CA VAL A 78 -7.06 1.57 16.82
C VAL A 78 -5.75 0.78 16.99
N THR A 79 -5.57 -0.25 16.17
CA THR A 79 -4.40 -1.12 16.15
C THR A 79 -3.37 -0.73 15.10
N TYR A 80 -3.58 0.35 14.34
CA TYR A 80 -2.73 0.71 13.21
C TYR A 80 -1.25 0.91 13.59
N ASP A 81 -1.02 1.57 14.72
CA ASP A 81 0.32 1.89 15.21
C ASP A 81 0.91 0.79 16.11
N TRP A 82 0.22 -0.34 16.26
CA TRP A 82 0.75 -1.45 17.04
C TRP A 82 1.96 -2.06 16.34
N PRO A 83 2.91 -2.62 17.11
CA PRO A 83 3.99 -3.41 16.53
C PRO A 83 3.42 -4.48 15.59
N ALA A 84 4.08 -4.67 14.44
CA ALA A 84 3.73 -5.71 13.48
C ALA A 84 3.48 -7.05 14.19
N SER A 85 2.45 -7.79 13.82
CA SER A 85 2.16 -9.08 14.46
C SER A 85 3.32 -10.07 14.24
N PRO A 86 3.48 -11.11 15.09
CA PRO A 86 4.50 -12.15 14.85
C PRO A 86 4.41 -12.75 13.44
N GLY A 87 3.19 -12.96 12.93
CA GLY A 87 2.98 -13.47 11.57
C GLY A 87 3.41 -12.49 10.48
N GLU A 88 3.09 -11.20 10.63
CA GLU A 88 3.53 -10.17 9.66
C GLU A 88 5.07 -10.07 9.61
N ARG A 89 5.74 -10.11 10.77
CA ARG A 89 7.20 -10.09 10.83
C ARG A 89 7.80 -11.32 10.16
N ALA A 90 7.30 -12.51 10.47
CA ALA A 90 7.77 -13.76 9.87
C ALA A 90 7.62 -13.75 8.34
N ALA A 91 6.47 -13.29 7.82
CA ALA A 91 6.24 -13.19 6.38
C ALA A 91 7.19 -12.19 5.69
N ARG A 92 7.39 -11.01 6.27
CA ARG A 92 8.36 -10.02 5.76
C ARG A 92 9.77 -10.59 5.74
N ASP A 93 10.19 -11.24 6.83
CA ASP A 93 11.55 -11.75 6.97
C ASP A 93 11.81 -12.92 6.00
N ALA A 94 10.78 -13.72 5.66
CA ALA A 94 10.87 -14.72 4.59
C ALA A 94 11.05 -14.08 3.22
N LEU A 95 10.26 -13.04 2.92
CA LEU A 95 10.31 -12.32 1.64
C LEU A 95 11.67 -11.62 1.43
N LEU A 96 12.27 -11.07 2.49
CA LEU A 96 13.61 -10.50 2.45
C LEU A 96 14.70 -11.55 2.16
N ARG A 97 14.57 -12.77 2.70
CA ARG A 97 15.51 -13.87 2.41
C ARG A 97 15.42 -14.34 0.96
N GLU A 98 14.21 -14.51 0.45
CA GLU A 98 14.00 -14.88 -0.96
C GLU A 98 14.59 -13.84 -1.92
N LEU A 99 14.52 -12.56 -1.58
CA LEU A 99 15.14 -11.51 -2.38
C LEU A 99 16.68 -11.54 -2.29
N SER A 100 17.25 -11.80 -1.12
CA SER A 100 18.71 -11.89 -0.97
C SER A 100 19.31 -13.11 -1.65
N ASP A 101 18.58 -14.23 -1.72
CA ASP A 101 19.08 -15.47 -2.32
C ASP A 101 19.02 -15.46 -3.86
N ASN A 102 18.26 -14.53 -4.45
CA ASN A 102 18.15 -14.32 -5.89
C ASN A 102 19.02 -13.15 -6.41
N SER A 103 19.91 -12.60 -5.57
CA SER A 103 20.80 -11.47 -5.87
C SER A 103 22.23 -11.91 -6.20
#